data_AF-A0A132EDE4-F1
#
_entry.id   AF-A0A132EDE4-F1
#
_cell.length_a   1.000
_cell.length_b   1.000
_cell.length_c   1.000
_cell.angle_alpha   90.00
_cell.angle_beta   90.00
_cell.angle_gamma   90.00
#
_symmetry.space_group_name_H-M   'P 1'
#
loop_
_entity.id
_entity.type
_entity.pdbx_description
1 polymer ?
#
loop_
_entity_poly.entity_id
_entity_poly.type
_entity_poly.pdbx_seq_one_letter_code
_entity_poly.pdbx_strand_id
1 'polypeptide(L)'
;MGQKVALEGDKVACGCFPMPIMLASQNMMSEQYDGEGLSNMGFASADAAAAALSDPEHWIRFKLDENGSCEGMKCTAHFADGSVHHGIVDANNMVVFERPNNSACQRVEIHHGSAPQGGSVVERLLEAMSS
;
A
#
# COMPACT_ATOMS: atom_id res chain seq x y z
N MET A 1 34.15 29.54 -36.88
CA MET A 1 32.98 29.42 -35.98
C MET A 1 32.71 27.93 -35.81
N GLY A 2 33.31 27.31 -34.79
CA GLY A 2 33.25 25.86 -34.58
C GLY A 2 32.35 25.56 -33.39
N GLN A 3 31.09 25.23 -33.65
CA GLN A 3 30.20 24.73 -32.62
C GLN A 3 30.55 23.25 -32.43
N LYS A 4 31.20 22.93 -31.31
CA LYS A 4 31.42 21.52 -30.93
C LYS A 4 30.09 20.95 -30.45
N VAL A 5 29.71 19.80 -30.98
CA VAL A 5 28.54 19.06 -30.53
C VAL A 5 28.81 18.60 -29.10
N ALA A 6 27.88 18.90 -28.19
CA ALA A 6 27.97 18.45 -26.79
C ALA A 6 27.83 16.92 -26.76
N LEU A 7 28.76 16.25 -26.08
CA LEU A 7 28.75 14.80 -25.90
C LEU A 7 28.14 14.44 -24.54
N GLU A 8 27.83 13.16 -24.35
CA GLU A 8 27.32 12.65 -23.08
C GLU A 8 28.28 12.96 -21.93
N GLY A 9 27.76 13.55 -20.85
CA GLY A 9 28.58 13.98 -19.71
C GLY A 9 29.14 15.39 -19.80
N ASP A 10 28.93 16.13 -20.90
CA ASP A 10 29.33 17.53 -20.97
C ASP A 10 28.53 18.38 -19.97
N LYS A 11 29.28 19.14 -19.17
CA LYS A 11 28.71 20.08 -18.18
C LYS A 11 28.26 21.34 -18.90
N VAL A 12 27.00 21.69 -18.73
CA VAL A 12 26.49 22.98 -19.22
C VAL A 12 27.00 24.12 -18.35
N ALA A 13 27.36 25.23 -18.99
CA ALA A 13 27.92 26.41 -18.33
C ALA A 13 26.87 27.25 -17.56
N CYS A 14 25.62 26.81 -17.47
CA CYS A 14 24.63 27.48 -16.64
C CYS A 14 25.03 27.30 -15.17
N GLY A 15 25.04 28.38 -14.40
CA GLY A 15 25.35 28.37 -12.96
C GLY A 15 24.26 27.73 -12.10
N CYS A 16 23.53 26.77 -12.64
CA CYS A 16 22.50 26.01 -11.93
C CYS A 16 23.17 25.02 -10.97
N PHE A 17 22.56 24.84 -9.79
CA PHE A 17 22.98 23.82 -8.82
C PHE A 17 21.78 22.92 -8.48
N PRO A 18 21.87 21.59 -8.67
CA PRO A 18 23.02 20.86 -9.24
C PRO A 18 23.21 21.17 -10.74
N MET A 19 24.45 21.05 -11.22
CA MET A 19 24.74 21.31 -12.64
C MET A 19 24.06 20.27 -13.52
N PRO A 20 23.26 20.67 -14.53
CA PRO A 20 22.67 19.73 -15.45
C PRO A 20 23.75 19.00 -16.25
N ILE A 21 23.52 17.72 -16.55
CA ILE A 21 24.39 16.89 -17.38
C ILE A 21 23.67 16.61 -18.69
N MET A 22 24.37 16.77 -19.82
CA MET A 22 23.82 16.42 -21.13
C MET A 22 23.80 14.90 -21.32
N LEU A 23 22.63 14.34 -21.61
CA LEU A 23 22.47 12.94 -22.04
C LEU A 23 22.37 12.90 -23.57
N ALA A 24 23.20 12.08 -24.21
CA ALA A 24 23.16 11.94 -25.67
C ALA A 24 21.89 11.17 -26.07
N SER A 25 21.14 11.70 -27.05
CA SER A 25 19.86 11.17 -27.58
C SER A 25 18.57 11.78 -27.02
N GLN A 26 18.55 13.08 -26.71
CA GLN A 26 17.28 13.81 -26.52
C GLN A 26 17.18 14.99 -27.48
N ASN A 27 16.17 15.00 -28.35
CA ASN A 27 15.83 16.15 -29.22
C ASN A 27 14.86 17.13 -28.51
N MET A 28 14.56 16.88 -27.24
CA MET A 28 13.64 17.66 -26.43
C MET A 28 14.21 17.75 -25.01
N MET A 29 14.25 18.94 -24.43
CA MET A 29 14.73 19.14 -23.05
C MET A 29 13.76 18.45 -22.10
N SER A 30 14.26 17.45 -21.36
CA SER A 30 13.53 16.74 -20.29
C SER A 30 14.35 16.78 -19.01
N GLU A 31 13.70 17.06 -17.88
CA GLU A 31 14.32 16.98 -16.57
C GLU A 31 13.92 15.64 -15.92
N GLN A 32 14.89 14.88 -15.44
CA GLN A 32 14.66 13.64 -14.69
C GLN A 32 15.20 13.86 -13.29
N TYR A 33 14.35 13.63 -12.29
CA TYR A 33 14.76 13.66 -10.89
C TYR A 33 14.92 12.22 -10.42
N ASP A 34 16.14 11.87 -10.01
CA ASP A 34 16.38 10.64 -9.26
C ASP A 34 15.90 10.80 -7.81
N GLY A 35 15.81 9.68 -7.09
CA GLY A 35 15.37 9.68 -5.68
C GLY A 35 16.25 10.56 -4.79
N GLU A 36 17.55 10.67 -5.09
CA GLU A 36 18.48 11.55 -4.39
C GLU A 36 18.20 13.03 -4.69
N GLY A 37 17.94 13.41 -5.94
CA GLY A 37 17.55 14.76 -6.35
C GLY A 37 16.23 15.20 -5.74
N LEU A 38 15.23 14.31 -5.66
CA LEU A 38 13.97 14.57 -4.96
C LEU A 38 14.18 14.76 -3.45
N SER A 39 15.08 13.98 -2.85
CA SER A 39 15.43 14.08 -1.43
C SER A 39 16.12 15.42 -1.13
N ASN A 40 17.04 15.85 -1.99
CA ASN A 40 17.77 17.12 -1.83
C ASN A 40 16.85 18.36 -2.02
N MET A 41 15.75 18.21 -2.77
CA MET A 41 14.70 19.22 -2.90
C MET A 41 13.68 19.20 -1.73
N GLY A 42 13.84 18.32 -0.75
CA GLY A 42 12.98 18.24 0.44
C GLY A 42 11.66 17.51 0.22
N PHE A 43 11.48 16.82 -0.91
CA PHE A 43 10.26 16.05 -1.20
C PHE A 43 10.26 14.64 -0.62
N ALA A 44 11.43 14.12 -0.22
CA ALA A 44 11.53 12.89 0.55
C ALA A 44 12.05 13.22 1.95
N SER A 45 11.17 13.18 2.96
CA SER A 45 11.65 13.13 4.33
C SER A 45 12.32 11.77 4.55
N ALA A 46 13.44 11.74 5.28
CA ALA A 46 14.09 10.49 5.67
C ALA A 46 13.09 9.52 6.33
N ASP A 47 12.09 10.05 7.04
CA ASP A 47 10.98 9.27 7.62
C ASP A 47 10.02 8.69 6.57
N ALA A 48 9.70 9.42 5.48
CA ALA A 48 8.88 8.88 4.39
C ALA A 48 9.64 7.82 3.58
N ALA A 49 10.95 8.02 3.37
CA ALA A 49 11.82 7.03 2.72
C ALA A 49 12.03 5.80 3.62
N ALA A 50 12.24 5.98 4.93
CA ALA A 50 12.37 4.88 5.89
C ALA A 50 11.04 4.14 6.07
N ALA A 51 9.90 4.83 6.05
CA ALA A 51 8.58 4.21 6.02
C ALA A 51 8.39 3.37 4.74
N ALA A 52 8.76 3.91 3.57
CA ALA A 52 8.69 3.16 2.31
C ALA A 52 9.65 1.97 2.23
N LEU A 53 10.79 2.01 2.93
CA LEU A 53 11.74 0.89 3.04
C LEU A 53 11.34 -0.15 4.10
N SER A 54 10.50 0.24 5.05
CA SER A 54 9.99 -0.64 6.12
C SER A 54 8.60 -1.18 5.82
N ASP A 55 7.94 -0.65 4.78
CA ASP A 55 6.69 -1.17 4.28
C ASP A 55 6.95 -2.56 3.68
N PRO A 56 6.28 -3.62 4.16
CA PRO A 56 6.40 -4.93 3.55
C PRO A 56 6.07 -4.80 2.08
N GLU A 57 6.96 -5.34 1.23
CA GLU A 57 7.03 -5.14 -0.23
C GLU A 57 5.67 -5.29 -0.93
N HIS A 58 4.73 -6.04 -0.33
CA HIS A 58 3.32 -6.07 -0.72
C HIS A 58 2.38 -6.09 0.50
N TRP A 59 1.55 -5.05 0.64
CA TRP A 59 0.48 -5.00 1.62
C TRP A 59 -0.83 -4.52 1.00
N ILE A 60 -1.94 -4.93 1.62
CA ILE A 60 -3.29 -4.43 1.29
C ILE A 60 -3.94 -3.96 2.58
N ARG A 61 -4.41 -2.71 2.60
CA ARG A 61 -5.08 -2.12 3.75
C ARG A 61 -6.53 -1.77 3.44
N PHE A 62 -7.41 -1.98 4.40
CA PHE A 62 -8.80 -1.57 4.34
C PHE A 62 -9.10 -0.62 5.51
N LYS A 63 -9.84 0.45 5.23
CA LYS A 63 -10.36 1.37 6.24
C LYS A 63 -11.88 1.32 6.21
N LEU A 64 -12.49 1.11 7.36
CA LEU A 64 -13.93 1.14 7.55
C LEU A 64 -14.36 2.58 7.87
N ASP A 65 -15.34 3.08 7.12
CA ASP A 65 -15.88 4.44 7.26
C ASP A 65 -17.02 4.53 8.31
N GLU A 66 -17.12 3.52 9.18
CA GLU A 66 -18.13 3.46 10.23
C GLU A 66 -17.92 4.57 11.27
N ASN A 67 -19.03 5.15 11.74
CA ASN A 67 -19.03 6.27 12.69
C ASN A 67 -18.73 5.83 14.15
N GLY A 68 -18.35 4.56 14.36
CA GLY A 68 -18.00 3.95 15.65
C GLY A 68 -16.77 3.04 15.54
N SER A 69 -16.22 2.61 16.69
CA SER A 69 -15.06 1.71 16.71
C SER A 69 -15.46 0.28 16.34
N CYS A 70 -14.88 -0.19 15.25
CA CYS A 70 -14.95 -1.55 14.73
C CYS A 70 -13.83 -2.44 15.32
N GLU A 71 -13.09 -1.92 16.30
CA GLU A 71 -11.95 -2.58 16.91
C GLU A 71 -12.32 -3.98 17.43
N GLY A 72 -11.48 -4.96 17.12
CA GLY A 72 -11.68 -6.35 17.56
C GLY A 72 -12.61 -7.18 16.66
N MET A 73 -13.23 -6.58 15.63
CA MET A 73 -13.98 -7.35 14.64
C MET A 73 -13.05 -8.22 13.79
N LYS A 74 -13.42 -9.50 13.65
CA LYS A 74 -12.69 -10.44 12.80
C LYS A 74 -13.06 -10.20 11.34
N CYS A 75 -12.09 -10.27 10.45
CA CYS A 75 -12.33 -10.19 9.03
C CYS A 75 -11.55 -11.29 8.28
N THR A 76 -12.09 -11.67 7.12
CA THR A 76 -11.51 -12.68 6.24
C THR A 76 -11.40 -12.07 4.84
N ALA A 77 -10.18 -11.95 4.34
CA ALA A 77 -9.90 -11.47 2.99
C ALA A 77 -9.64 -12.66 2.05
N HIS A 78 -10.33 -12.69 0.93
CA HIS A 78 -10.15 -13.63 -0.18
C HIS A 78 -9.45 -12.92 -1.34
N PHE A 79 -8.42 -13.56 -1.87
CA PHE A 79 -7.57 -12.99 -2.91
C PHE A 79 -7.69 -13.74 -4.23
N ALA A 80 -7.26 -13.10 -5.32
CA ALA A 80 -7.37 -13.64 -6.67
C ALA A 80 -6.54 -14.92 -6.90
N ASP A 81 -5.52 -15.16 -6.09
CA ASP A 81 -4.74 -16.40 -6.09
C ASP A 81 -5.43 -17.55 -5.32
N GLY A 82 -6.64 -17.32 -4.80
CA GLY A 82 -7.38 -18.29 -3.97
C GLY A 82 -6.92 -18.32 -2.51
N SER A 83 -5.90 -17.55 -2.15
CA SER A 83 -5.43 -17.41 -0.78
C SER A 83 -6.48 -16.72 0.09
N VAL A 84 -6.51 -17.07 1.37
CA VAL A 84 -7.41 -16.49 2.38
C VAL A 84 -6.60 -16.04 3.58
N HIS A 85 -6.76 -14.79 4.00
CA HIS A 85 -6.12 -14.25 5.19
C HIS A 85 -7.15 -13.78 6.22
N HIS A 86 -6.82 -13.94 7.49
CA HIS A 86 -7.66 -13.53 8.61
C HIS A 86 -7.00 -12.34 9.30
N GLY A 87 -7.80 -11.31 9.59
CA GLY A 87 -7.33 -10.08 10.20
C GLY A 87 -8.27 -9.63 11.32
N ILE A 88 -7.80 -8.70 12.13
CA ILE A 88 -8.59 -8.03 13.16
C ILE A 88 -8.51 -6.54 12.90
N VAL A 89 -9.66 -5.86 12.98
CA VAL A 89 -9.74 -4.41 12.83
C VAL A 89 -9.16 -3.73 14.07
N ASP A 90 -8.32 -2.73 13.85
CA ASP A 90 -7.69 -1.93 14.91
C ASP A 90 -8.59 -0.78 15.41
N ALA A 91 -8.09 -0.02 16.40
CA ALA A 91 -8.76 1.15 16.97
C ALA A 91 -9.00 2.29 15.97
N ASN A 92 -8.30 2.29 14.83
CA ASN A 92 -8.47 3.28 13.75
C ASN A 92 -9.43 2.78 12.67
N ASN A 93 -10.17 1.69 12.93
CA ASN A 93 -11.04 1.05 11.95
C ASN A 93 -10.29 0.56 10.72
N MET A 94 -9.02 0.17 10.88
CA MET A 94 -8.15 -0.31 9.81
C MET A 94 -7.78 -1.77 10.00
N VAL A 95 -7.57 -2.46 8.89
CA VAL A 95 -6.95 -3.78 8.86
C VAL A 95 -5.92 -3.83 7.75
N VAL A 96 -4.76 -4.41 8.06
CA VAL A 96 -3.62 -4.56 7.13
C VAL A 96 -3.33 -6.04 6.93
N PHE A 97 -3.18 -6.44 5.67
CA PHE A 97 -2.75 -7.77 5.28
C PHE A 97 -1.40 -7.68 4.59
N GLU A 98 -0.36 -8.14 5.27
CA GLU A 98 0.98 -8.28 4.70
C GLU A 98 1.06 -9.57 3.88
N ARG A 99 1.59 -9.48 2.67
CA ARG A 99 1.66 -10.63 1.76
C ARG A 99 3.00 -10.67 1.02
N PRO A 100 3.49 -11.87 0.68
CA PRO A 100 4.63 -12.02 -0.23
C PRO A 100 4.23 -11.87 -1.71
N ASN A 101 2.94 -11.95 -2.02
CA ASN A 101 2.42 -11.96 -3.39
C ASN A 101 1.59 -10.70 -3.68
N ASN A 102 1.71 -10.17 -4.91
CA ASN A 102 0.96 -8.99 -5.38
C ASN A 102 -0.47 -9.33 -5.88
N SER A 103 -1.12 -10.35 -5.31
CA SER A 103 -2.45 -10.77 -5.77
C SER A 103 -3.52 -9.86 -5.19
N ALA A 104 -4.35 -9.29 -6.07
CA ALA A 104 -5.43 -8.39 -5.68
C ALA A 104 -6.44 -9.08 -4.76
N CYS A 105 -6.97 -8.33 -3.78
CA CYS A 105 -8.08 -8.79 -2.96
C CYS A 105 -9.37 -8.75 -3.78
N GLN A 106 -10.09 -9.87 -3.82
CA GLN A 106 -11.38 -9.96 -4.50
C GLN A 106 -12.55 -9.66 -3.57
N ARG A 107 -12.45 -10.07 -2.31
CA ARG A 107 -13.57 -9.96 -1.35
C ARG A 107 -13.05 -9.92 0.07
N VAL A 108 -13.60 -9.02 0.89
CA VAL A 108 -13.37 -9.00 2.34
C VAL A 108 -14.71 -9.22 3.04
N GLU A 109 -14.76 -10.22 3.91
CA GLU A 109 -15.90 -10.49 4.78
C GLU A 109 -15.58 -9.99 6.19
N ILE A 110 -16.49 -9.23 6.78
CA ILE A 110 -16.38 -8.79 8.17
C ILE A 110 -17.34 -9.62 9.00
N HIS A 111 -16.79 -10.35 9.97
CA HIS A 111 -17.56 -11.16 10.90
C HIS A 111 -17.99 -10.27 12.05
N HIS A 112 -19.21 -9.74 11.97
CA HIS A 112 -19.85 -9.09 13.10
C HIS A 112 -20.08 -10.14 14.19
N GLY A 113 -19.52 -9.91 15.37
CA GLY A 113 -19.66 -10.78 16.54
C GLY A 113 -21.09 -10.78 17.08
N SER A 114 -22.02 -11.39 16.37
CA SER A 114 -23.02 -12.22 17.03
C SER A 114 -22.41 -13.62 17.06
N ALA A 115 -22.43 -14.29 18.21
CA ALA A 115 -22.24 -15.73 18.26
C ALA A 115 -23.02 -16.40 17.11
N PRO A 116 -22.61 -17.56 16.58
CA PRO A 116 -23.40 -18.29 15.59
C PRO A 116 -24.75 -18.68 16.21
N GLN A 117 -25.75 -17.79 16.17
CA GLN A 117 -27.16 -18.12 16.28
C GLN A 117 -27.67 -18.64 14.92
N GLY A 118 -26.84 -19.48 14.29
CA GLY A 118 -27.21 -20.33 13.16
C GLY A 118 -27.63 -21.73 13.61
N GLY A 119 -27.73 -21.99 14.92
CA GLY A 119 -28.51 -23.11 15.44
C GLY A 119 -29.98 -22.74 15.32
N SER A 120 -30.66 -23.37 14.35
CA SER A 120 -32.09 -23.20 14.13
C SER A 120 -32.83 -23.33 15.46
N VAL A 121 -33.70 -22.38 15.80
CA VAL A 121 -34.48 -22.37 17.05
C VAL A 121 -35.18 -23.70 17.32
N VAL A 122 -35.45 -24.48 16.26
CA VAL A 122 -36.01 -25.83 16.32
C VAL A 122 -35.10 -26.85 17.03
N GLU A 123 -33.77 -26.77 16.89
CA GLU A 123 -32.83 -27.71 17.54
C GLU A 123 -32.81 -27.51 19.07
N ARG A 124 -32.86 -26.25 19.53
CA ARG A 124 -32.90 -25.93 20.96
C ARG A 124 -34.23 -26.33 21.62
N LEU A 125 -35.33 -26.33 20.85
CA LEU A 125 -36.63 -26.85 21.31
C LEU A 125 -36.65 -28.37 21.35
N LEU A 126 -36.05 -29.06 20.39
CA LEU A 126 -35.97 -30.52 20.35
C LEU A 126 -35.12 -31.09 21.51
N GLU A 127 -34.00 -30.45 21.85
CA GLU A 127 -33.20 -30.85 23.03
C GLU A 127 -33.96 -30.61 24.34
N ALA A 128 -34.71 -29.51 24.45
CA ALA A 128 -35.46 -29.15 25.67
C ALA A 128 -36.66 -30.07 25.94
N MET A 129 -37.20 -30.75 24.93
CA MET A 129 -38.28 -31.74 25.09
C MET A 129 -37.76 -33.16 25.38
N SER A 130 -36.44 -33.37 25.37
CA SER A 130 -35.80 -34.66 25.66
C SER A 130 -35.23 -34.79 27.09
N SER A 131 -35.55 -33.84 27.98
CA SER A 131 -35.30 -33.94 29.44
C SER A 131 -36.59 -34.19 30.21
#